data_AF-A0A935JJ03-F1
#
_entry.id   AF-A0A935JJ03-F1
#
_cell.length_a   1.000
_cell.length_b   1.000
_cell.length_c   1.000
_cell.angle_alpha   90.00
_cell.angle_beta   90.00
_cell.angle_gamma   90.00
#
_symmetry.space_group_name_H-M   'P 1'
#
loop_
_entity.id
_entity.type
_entity.pdbx_description
1 polymer ?
#
loop_
_entity_poly.entity_id
_entity_poly.type
_entity_poly.pdbx_seq_one_letter_code
_entity_poly.pdbx_strand_id
1 'polypeptide(L)'
;MKSSILYFVLFSLGLCLISCKSEKKADAAPATETTTPAADPNAGAAPATQGTSGSTTITPPAPGTAEPAQNAAGVWHFTCSKGCPGGAGTQGNCAKCGNPLTHNAAYHTK
;
A
#
# COMPACT_ATOMS: atom_id res chain seq x y z
N MET A 1 40.59 -23.26 8.08
CA MET A 1 39.48 -23.28 7.09
C MET A 1 38.32 -24.19 7.50
N LYS A 2 38.56 -25.47 7.85
CA LYS A 2 37.48 -26.42 8.21
C LYS A 2 36.74 -26.08 9.52
N SER A 3 37.40 -25.44 10.48
CA SER A 3 36.77 -25.08 11.76
C SER A 3 35.78 -23.91 11.66
N SER A 4 36.01 -22.93 10.77
CA SER A 4 35.07 -21.79 10.58
C SER A 4 33.71 -22.22 10.02
N ILE A 5 33.69 -23.26 9.19
CA ILE A 5 32.46 -23.79 8.59
C ILE A 5 31.62 -24.51 9.65
N LEU A 6 32.26 -25.20 10.60
CA LEU A 6 31.58 -25.85 11.72
C LEU A 6 30.94 -24.83 12.68
N TYR A 7 31.61 -23.70 12.93
CA TYR A 7 31.05 -22.61 13.75
C TYR A 7 29.86 -21.92 13.09
N PHE A 8 29.89 -21.72 11.76
CA PHE A 8 28.77 -21.13 11.03
C PHE A 8 27.50 -22.00 11.06
N VAL A 9 27.65 -23.32 10.94
CA VAL A 9 26.50 -24.26 11.01
C VAL A 9 25.92 -24.37 12.42
N LEU A 10 26.77 -24.35 13.46
CA LEU A 10 26.33 -24.38 14.86
C LEU A 10 25.67 -23.05 15.30
N PHE A 11 26.15 -21.91 14.80
CA PHE A 11 25.57 -20.60 15.11
C PHE A 11 24.19 -20.41 14.44
N SER A 12 24.01 -20.89 13.21
CA SER A 12 22.71 -20.85 12.52
C SER A 12 21.64 -21.75 13.15
N LEU A 13 22.02 -22.86 13.80
CA LEU A 13 21.07 -23.75 14.48
C LEU A 13 20.69 -23.25 15.89
N GLY A 14 21.57 -22.49 16.56
CA GLY A 14 21.31 -21.89 17.88
C GLY A 14 20.36 -20.69 17.87
N LEU A 15 20.31 -19.94 16.76
CA LEU A 15 19.49 -18.73 16.65
C LEU A 15 17.98 -19.03 16.47
N CYS A 16 17.60 -20.29 16.20
CA CYS A 16 16.21 -20.71 16.05
C CYS A 16 15.47 -20.98 17.38
N LEU A 17 16.16 -21.05 18.54
CA LEU A 17 15.54 -21.47 19.81
C LEU A 17 15.17 -20.33 20.78
N ILE A 18 15.41 -19.06 20.43
CA ILE A 18 15.19 -17.92 21.35
C ILE A 18 13.90 -17.12 21.02
N SER A 19 13.17 -17.46 19.95
CA SER A 19 11.98 -16.71 19.52
C SER A 19 10.65 -17.43 19.80
N CYS A 20 10.46 -17.89 21.04
CA CYS A 20 9.14 -18.29 21.57
C CYS A 20 9.04 -18.00 23.08
N LYS A 21 8.91 -16.72 23.45
CA LYS A 21 8.31 -16.31 24.73
C LYS A 21 7.33 -15.16 24.44
N SER A 22 6.16 -15.53 23.95
CA SER A 22 5.01 -14.65 23.81
C SER A 22 4.25 -14.62 25.12
N GLU A 23 4.32 -13.50 25.83
CA GLU A 23 3.46 -13.21 26.97
C GLU A 23 2.39 -12.23 26.50
N LYS A 24 1.13 -12.68 26.56
CA LYS A 24 -0.04 -11.86 26.29
C LYS A 24 -0.10 -10.71 27.31
N LYS A 25 -0.35 -9.49 26.85
CA LYS A 25 -1.18 -8.55 27.60
C LYS A 25 -1.93 -7.62 26.65
N ALA A 26 -3.25 -7.78 26.66
CA ALA A 26 -4.21 -6.79 26.18
C ALA A 26 -4.30 -5.65 27.21
N ASP A 27 -4.51 -4.44 26.73
CA ASP A 27 -5.30 -3.33 27.32
C ASP A 27 -5.07 -2.12 26.40
N ALA A 28 -6.06 -1.71 25.61
CA ALA A 28 -7.10 -0.74 25.95
C ALA A 28 -6.72 0.66 25.46
N ALA A 29 -7.53 1.17 24.54
CA ALA A 29 -7.39 2.44 23.85
C ALA A 29 -7.62 3.64 24.80
N PRO A 30 -6.98 4.79 24.53
CA PRO A 30 -7.59 6.08 24.75
C PRO A 30 -8.20 6.58 23.43
N ALA A 31 -9.51 6.84 23.48
CA ALA A 31 -10.24 7.61 22.49
C ALA A 31 -9.99 9.09 22.73
N THR A 32 -9.51 9.83 21.73
CA THR A 32 -9.51 11.31 21.62
C THR A 32 -8.74 11.66 20.32
N GLU A 33 -9.16 12.50 19.38
CA GLU A 33 -10.31 13.38 19.20
C GLU A 33 -10.63 13.50 17.70
N THR A 34 -11.92 13.60 17.41
CA THR A 34 -12.45 14.05 16.12
C THR A 34 -12.09 15.53 15.94
N THR A 35 -11.12 15.83 15.07
CA THR A 35 -10.96 17.19 14.55
C THR A 35 -11.94 17.39 13.39
N THR A 36 -12.91 18.27 13.63
CA THR A 36 -13.84 18.86 12.66
C THR A 36 -13.14 19.31 11.37
N PRO A 37 -13.68 19.02 10.16
CA PRO A 37 -13.26 19.67 8.94
C PRO A 37 -13.62 21.16 9.00
N ALA A 38 -12.62 22.04 8.99
CA ALA A 38 -12.84 23.44 8.71
C ALA A 38 -13.34 23.57 7.26
N ALA A 39 -14.53 24.14 7.09
CA ALA A 39 -15.08 24.51 5.80
C ALA A 39 -14.22 25.63 5.18
N ASP A 40 -13.78 25.42 3.95
CA ASP A 40 -13.15 26.43 3.10
C ASP A 40 -14.25 27.36 2.54
N PRO A 41 -14.22 28.68 2.79
CA PRO A 41 -15.08 29.64 2.14
C PRO A 41 -14.28 30.37 1.05
N ASN A 42 -14.12 29.75 -0.12
CA ASN A 42 -13.74 30.52 -1.30
C ASN A 42 -14.57 30.14 -2.52
N ALA A 43 -15.79 30.66 -2.51
CA ALA A 43 -16.58 30.91 -3.71
C ALA A 43 -15.92 32.05 -4.51
N GLY A 44 -14.97 31.68 -5.38
CA GLY A 44 -14.36 32.55 -6.38
C GLY A 44 -15.10 32.45 -7.71
N ALA A 45 -15.64 33.58 -8.17
CA ALA A 45 -16.50 33.73 -9.33
C ALA A 45 -15.89 33.22 -10.65
N ALA A 46 -16.75 32.63 -11.48
CA ALA A 46 -16.51 32.33 -12.88
C ALA A 46 -16.32 33.61 -13.71
N PRO A 47 -15.57 33.53 -14.81
CA PRO A 47 -15.94 34.19 -16.06
C PRO A 47 -16.47 33.13 -17.04
N ALA A 48 -17.75 33.24 -17.38
CA ALA A 48 -18.33 32.51 -18.49
C ALA A 48 -17.71 32.99 -19.80
N THR A 49 -17.28 32.07 -20.65
CA THR A 49 -17.20 32.29 -22.10
C THR A 49 -17.87 31.11 -22.78
N GLN A 50 -18.96 31.42 -23.46
CA GLN A 50 -19.82 30.49 -24.17
C GLN A 50 -19.09 29.90 -25.39
N GLY A 51 -18.95 28.58 -25.40
CA GLY A 51 -18.72 27.78 -26.60
C GLY A 51 -19.97 26.97 -26.89
N THR A 52 -20.43 27.03 -28.12
CA THR A 52 -21.67 26.42 -28.62
C THR A 52 -21.83 24.93 -28.26
N SER A 53 -22.96 24.60 -27.65
CA SER A 53 -23.30 23.28 -27.12
C SER A 53 -23.91 22.41 -28.22
N GLY A 54 -23.11 21.53 -28.80
CA GLY A 54 -23.60 20.30 -29.42
C GLY A 54 -23.79 19.25 -28.33
N SER A 55 -25.01 19.07 -27.83
CA SER A 55 -25.32 18.06 -26.82
C SER A 55 -25.38 16.67 -27.47
N THR A 56 -24.23 16.05 -27.70
CA THR A 56 -24.17 14.60 -27.90
C THR A 56 -24.15 13.93 -26.53
N THR A 57 -25.18 13.15 -26.21
CA THR A 57 -25.18 12.27 -25.05
C THR A 57 -24.11 11.21 -25.24
N ILE A 58 -22.98 11.36 -24.53
CA ILE A 58 -21.94 10.33 -24.47
C ILE A 58 -22.29 9.41 -23.30
N THR A 59 -22.70 8.19 -23.59
CA THR A 59 -22.84 7.14 -22.58
C THR A 59 -21.43 6.69 -22.13
N PRO A 60 -21.11 6.66 -20.83
CA PRO A 60 -19.84 6.15 -20.35
C PRO A 60 -19.66 4.68 -20.78
N PRO A 61 -18.46 4.27 -21.22
CA PRO A 61 -18.19 2.86 -21.48
C PRO A 61 -18.41 2.04 -20.21
N ALA A 62 -18.90 0.81 -20.36
CA ALA A 62 -19.07 -0.11 -19.25
C ALA A 62 -17.73 -0.30 -18.49
N PRO A 63 -17.75 -0.45 -17.14
CA PRO A 63 -16.54 -0.66 -16.37
C PRO A 63 -15.78 -1.88 -16.89
N GLY A 64 -14.50 -1.68 -17.21
CA GLY A 64 -13.61 -2.77 -17.60
C GLY A 64 -13.36 -3.76 -16.46
N THR A 65 -12.79 -4.91 -16.78
CA THR A 65 -12.28 -5.85 -15.78
C THR A 65 -11.24 -5.17 -14.90
N ALA A 66 -11.35 -5.35 -13.59
CA ALA A 66 -10.38 -4.80 -12.64
C ALA A 66 -8.98 -5.39 -12.91
N GLU A 67 -7.97 -4.54 -12.82
CA GLU A 67 -6.58 -4.95 -12.98
C GLU A 67 -6.15 -5.84 -11.78
N PRO A 68 -5.44 -6.96 -12.00
CA PRO A 68 -5.00 -7.81 -10.90
C PRO A 68 -3.97 -7.10 -10.03
N ALA A 69 -3.82 -7.59 -8.79
CA ALA A 69 -2.86 -6.98 -7.87
C ALA A 69 -1.40 -7.34 -8.18
N GLN A 70 -1.20 -8.52 -8.77
CA GLN A 70 0.09 -9.01 -9.26
C GLN A 70 0.00 -9.32 -10.74
N ASN A 71 1.07 -9.04 -11.47
CA ASN A 71 1.18 -9.46 -12.86
C ASN A 71 1.52 -10.96 -12.95
N ALA A 72 1.60 -11.50 -14.17
CA ALA A 72 1.90 -12.92 -14.39
C ALA A 72 3.27 -13.37 -13.85
N ALA A 73 4.21 -12.43 -13.64
CA ALA A 73 5.51 -12.69 -13.03
C ALA A 73 5.49 -12.60 -11.49
N GLY A 74 4.33 -12.34 -10.87
CA GLY A 74 4.19 -12.19 -9.43
C GLY A 74 4.63 -10.82 -8.89
N VAL A 75 4.92 -9.85 -9.76
CA VAL A 75 5.28 -8.49 -9.35
C VAL A 75 4.01 -7.75 -8.91
N TRP A 76 4.05 -7.08 -7.75
CA TRP A 76 2.94 -6.28 -7.22
C TRP A 76 2.86 -4.90 -7.87
N HIS A 77 1.64 -4.41 -8.10
CA HIS A 77 1.40 -3.06 -8.65
C HIS A 77 1.79 -1.96 -7.66
N PHE A 78 1.45 -2.12 -6.38
CA PHE A 78 1.83 -1.22 -5.30
C PHE A 78 2.61 -1.98 -4.23
N THR A 79 3.76 -1.44 -3.81
CA THR A 79 4.70 -2.09 -2.89
C THR A 79 5.05 -1.19 -1.71
N CYS A 80 5.49 -1.79 -0.60
CA CYS A 80 5.92 -1.04 0.57
C CYS A 80 7.39 -0.60 0.43
N SER A 81 7.65 0.71 0.45
CA SER A 81 8.99 1.29 0.42
C SER A 81 9.88 0.91 1.61
N LYS A 82 9.28 0.42 2.71
CA LYS A 82 10.00 -0.12 3.88
C LYS A 82 10.38 -1.59 3.74
N GLY A 83 10.10 -2.23 2.60
CA GLY A 83 10.46 -3.62 2.35
C GLY A 83 9.59 -4.66 3.06
N CYS A 84 8.38 -4.30 3.51
CA CYS A 84 7.44 -5.28 4.04
C CYS A 84 7.01 -6.26 2.93
N PRO A 85 6.83 -7.55 3.24
CA PRO A 85 6.35 -8.52 2.26
C PRO A 85 4.91 -8.22 1.84
N GLY A 86 4.61 -8.43 0.55
CA GLY A 86 3.30 -8.22 -0.05
C GLY A 86 3.16 -6.88 -0.79
N GLY A 87 1.92 -6.52 -1.09
CA GLY A 87 1.56 -5.32 -1.85
C GLY A 87 0.05 -5.17 -2.02
N ALA A 88 -0.37 -4.34 -2.96
CA ALA A 88 -1.77 -4.17 -3.34
C ALA A 88 -1.91 -3.92 -4.84
N GLY A 89 -3.12 -4.13 -5.37
CA GLY A 89 -3.48 -3.75 -6.75
C GLY A 89 -3.89 -2.30 -6.91
N THR A 90 -4.15 -1.62 -5.79
CA THR A 90 -4.55 -0.22 -5.74
C THR A 90 -3.72 0.54 -4.72
N GLN A 91 -3.70 1.86 -4.84
CA GLN A 91 -3.08 2.73 -3.87
C GLN A 91 -3.72 2.57 -2.48
N GLY A 92 -2.94 2.73 -1.42
CA GLY A 92 -3.39 2.54 -0.04
C GLY A 92 -2.24 2.41 0.94
N ASN A 93 -2.51 1.89 2.13
CA ASN A 93 -1.52 1.70 3.19
C ASN A 93 -1.06 0.24 3.26
N CYS A 94 0.21 0.04 3.61
CA CYS A 94 0.78 -1.28 3.85
C CYS A 94 0.13 -1.92 5.07
N ALA A 95 -0.46 -3.12 4.90
CA ALA A 95 -1.11 -3.87 5.97
C ALA A 95 -0.16 -4.28 7.13
N LYS A 96 1.16 -4.17 6.93
CA LYS A 96 2.17 -4.53 7.94
C LYS A 96 2.66 -3.34 8.77
N CYS A 97 2.87 -2.20 8.14
CA CYS A 97 3.52 -1.05 8.80
C CYS A 97 2.74 0.26 8.70
N GLY A 98 1.55 0.25 8.08
CA GLY A 98 0.69 1.43 7.94
C GLY A 98 1.20 2.50 6.99
N ASN A 99 2.45 2.43 6.50
CA ASN A 99 3.00 3.40 5.56
C ASN A 99 2.30 3.31 4.19
N PRO A 100 2.18 4.43 3.45
CA PRO A 100 1.61 4.43 2.11
C PRO A 100 2.40 3.50 1.18
N LEU A 101 1.68 2.77 0.34
CA LEU A 101 2.26 1.97 -0.72
C LEU A 101 2.66 2.86 -1.90
N THR A 102 3.79 2.54 -2.49
CA THR A 102 4.34 3.20 -3.67
C THR A 102 4.06 2.39 -4.92
N HIS A 103 3.71 3.08 -6.01
CA HIS A 103 3.55 2.46 -7.33
C HIS A 103 4.86 1.81 -7.78
N ASN A 104 4.77 0.59 -8.30
CA ASN A 104 5.90 -0.19 -8.76
C ASN A 104 5.93 -0.24 -10.30
N ALA A 105 6.85 0.51 -10.91
CA ALA A 105 6.95 0.59 -12.37
C ALA A 105 7.25 -0.76 -13.04
N ALA A 106 7.94 -1.69 -12.35
CA ALA A 106 8.25 -3.02 -12.87
C ALA A 106 7.01 -3.93 -13.01
N TYR A 107 5.86 -3.50 -12.49
CA TYR A 107 4.59 -4.21 -12.71
C TYR A 107 4.18 -4.19 -14.19
N HIS A 108 4.45 -3.09 -14.90
CA HIS A 108 3.99 -2.85 -16.29
C HIS A 108 4.99 -3.30 -17.36
N THR A 109 6.18 -3.76 -16.98
CA THR A 109 7.15 -4.34 -17.90
C THR A 109 6.67 -5.72 -18.36
N LYS A 110 6.57 -5.91 -19.68
CA LYS A 110 6.24 -7.17 -20.34
C LYS A 110 7.49 -7.76 -20.99
#